data_AF-A0A7Y3P3N8-F1
#
_entry.id   AF-A0A7Y3P3N8-F1
#
_cell.length_a   1.000
_cell.length_b   1.000
_cell.length_c   1.000
_cell.angle_alpha   90.00
_cell.angle_beta   90.00
_cell.angle_gamma   90.00
#
_symmetry.space_group_name_H-M   'P 1'
#
loop_
_entity.id
_entity.type
_entity.pdbx_description
1 polymer ?
#
loop_
_entity_poly.entity_id
_entity_poly.type
_entity_poly.pdbx_seq_one_letter_code
_entity_poly.pdbx_strand_id
1 'polypeptide(L)'
;MLRRLTLGLAAISVAVAVAACNSSTSTNLNIGPNFATSTLYAANTSLNAVAIFSSTTASLTAPSYQIGGSSTTLNAPQYLDFDATGNLWVANYNASTGSSSILQFNPQATGNVLPFATFLGGSLSVPEPRGLSIERAQNLMAITTLNPASIVPSQLLIFSIVGGSPALQEAIGGSATLLNIPTGAAFVSGNAVIVANSGNATVATYTIPTPSPTPVPTATPVATATPSPSGSPTASPSPVPVATPLNLPPSSAIVGSLTLLGSPRGVAVASNGAIYVADPSAVGIGPAVLVFAANATGNVAPTAIISGSSTGLIAPSDVKIDASGNIYVADSGANKVFVFAPGATGNVAPKASLSVGGTVVGIALSP
;
A
#
# COMPACT_ATOMS: atom_id res chain seq x y z
N MET A 1 13.39 -25.42 67.68
CA MET A 1 13.53 -26.11 66.37
C MET A 1 12.15 -26.43 65.84
N LEU A 2 11.64 -25.67 64.86
CA LEU A 2 10.85 -26.15 63.72
C LEU A 2 10.58 -24.93 62.81
N ARG A 3 11.05 -25.03 61.58
CA ARG A 3 11.10 -23.96 60.56
C ARG A 3 9.71 -23.68 59.99
N ARG A 4 9.44 -22.40 59.74
CA ARG A 4 8.36 -21.90 58.88
C ARG A 4 8.60 -22.38 57.45
N LEU A 5 7.60 -23.01 56.83
CA LEU A 5 7.59 -23.35 55.42
C LEU A 5 6.71 -22.33 54.70
N THR A 6 7.33 -21.28 54.14
CA THR A 6 6.68 -20.35 53.23
C THR A 6 6.91 -20.88 51.82
N LEU A 7 5.88 -21.47 51.19
CA LEU A 7 5.95 -21.83 49.77
C LEU A 7 5.77 -20.57 48.93
N GLY A 8 6.84 -20.11 48.31
CA GLY A 8 6.80 -19.09 47.25
C GLY A 8 6.35 -19.72 45.94
N LEU A 9 5.19 -19.30 45.44
CA LEU A 9 4.79 -19.54 44.05
C LEU A 9 5.55 -18.54 43.17
N ALA A 10 6.65 -18.99 42.55
CA ALA A 10 7.26 -18.29 41.41
C ALA A 10 6.56 -18.78 40.14
N ALA A 11 5.59 -18.00 39.64
CA ALA A 11 5.02 -18.22 38.32
C ALA A 11 6.02 -17.72 37.26
N ILE A 12 6.69 -18.66 36.59
CA ILE A 12 7.42 -18.40 35.35
C ILE A 12 6.36 -18.20 34.26
N SER A 13 6.05 -16.95 33.94
CA SER A 13 5.19 -16.62 32.80
C SER A 13 6.01 -16.71 31.51
N VAL A 14 6.00 -17.89 30.88
CA VAL A 14 6.35 -18.04 29.47
C VAL A 14 5.20 -17.42 28.67
N ALA A 15 5.44 -16.26 28.04
CA ALA A 15 4.50 -15.68 27.09
C ALA A 15 4.48 -16.56 25.83
N VAL A 16 3.62 -17.57 25.83
CA VAL A 16 3.18 -18.24 24.61
C VAL A 16 2.19 -17.26 23.95
N ALA A 17 2.64 -16.55 22.92
CA ALA A 17 1.73 -15.86 22.03
C ALA A 17 0.82 -16.92 21.40
N VAL A 18 -0.47 -16.88 21.74
CA VAL A 18 -1.48 -17.77 21.20
C VAL A 18 -1.59 -17.48 19.71
N ALA A 19 -1.03 -18.36 18.89
CA ALA A 19 -1.46 -18.51 17.51
C ALA A 19 -2.90 -19.03 17.56
N ALA A 20 -3.87 -18.15 17.34
CA ALA A 20 -5.23 -18.56 17.03
C ALA A 20 -5.24 -19.16 15.62
N CYS A 21 -4.71 -20.37 15.49
CA CYS A 21 -5.00 -21.26 14.37
C CYS A 21 -6.41 -21.80 14.57
N ASN A 22 -7.43 -21.02 14.20
CA ASN A 22 -8.76 -21.58 14.00
C ASN A 22 -8.76 -22.31 12.65
N SER A 23 -8.57 -23.62 12.68
CA SER A 23 -8.88 -24.55 11.58
C SER A 23 -10.37 -24.96 11.57
N SER A 24 -11.25 -24.21 12.24
CA SER A 24 -12.69 -24.47 12.23
C SER A 24 -13.34 -23.86 10.99
N THR A 25 -14.08 -24.68 10.25
CA THR A 25 -15.01 -24.35 9.15
C THR A 25 -16.20 -23.48 9.60
N SER A 26 -16.03 -22.57 10.57
CA SER A 26 -17.12 -21.74 11.06
C SER A 26 -17.27 -20.48 10.22
N THR A 27 -18.46 -20.30 9.67
CA THR A 27 -19.05 -19.07 9.11
C THR A 27 -19.20 -17.92 10.13
N ASN A 28 -18.40 -17.92 11.20
CA ASN A 28 -18.41 -16.86 12.21
C ASN A 28 -17.66 -15.65 11.65
N LEU A 29 -18.28 -14.47 11.68
CA LEU A 29 -17.59 -13.22 11.40
C LEU A 29 -16.41 -13.10 12.38
N ASN A 30 -15.18 -13.25 11.91
CA ASN A 30 -14.00 -12.94 12.73
C ASN A 30 -13.83 -11.41 12.77
N ILE A 31 -14.53 -10.80 13.73
CA ILE A 31 -14.50 -9.36 14.02
C ILE A 31 -13.50 -9.14 15.16
N GLY A 32 -12.42 -8.42 14.87
CA GLY A 32 -11.46 -7.94 15.84
C GLY A 32 -12.00 -6.79 16.69
N PRO A 33 -11.21 -6.26 17.64
CA PRO A 33 -11.62 -5.10 18.41
C PRO A 33 -11.79 -3.86 17.51
N ASN A 34 -12.37 -2.80 18.06
CA ASN A 34 -12.19 -1.47 17.47
C ASN A 34 -10.72 -1.09 17.61
N PHE A 35 -9.96 -1.23 16.52
CA PHE A 35 -8.56 -0.89 16.50
C PHE A 35 -8.37 0.60 16.75
N ALA A 36 -7.35 0.96 17.54
CA ALA A 36 -7.02 2.35 17.78
C ALA A 36 -6.54 3.02 16.47
N THR A 37 -6.68 4.33 16.38
CA THR A 37 -6.05 5.12 15.30
C THR A 37 -4.54 4.86 15.28
N SER A 38 -3.91 4.85 14.11
CA SER A 38 -2.48 4.53 13.94
C SER A 38 -2.09 3.11 14.37
N THR A 39 -3.03 2.17 14.40
CA THR A 39 -2.70 0.74 14.49
C THR A 39 -1.94 0.33 13.23
N LEU A 40 -0.81 -0.35 13.40
CA LEU A 40 0.04 -0.78 12.29
C LEU A 40 -0.45 -2.10 11.70
N TYR A 41 -0.64 -2.10 10.39
CA TYR A 41 -0.89 -3.27 9.56
C TYR A 41 0.31 -3.50 8.64
N ALA A 42 0.76 -4.75 8.52
CA ALA A 42 1.93 -5.11 7.76
C ALA A 42 1.64 -6.30 6.83
N ALA A 43 1.84 -6.13 5.53
CA ALA A 43 1.72 -7.21 4.55
C ALA A 43 2.88 -8.19 4.73
N ASN A 44 2.57 -9.37 5.28
CA ASN A 44 3.51 -10.48 5.36
C ASN A 44 3.37 -11.35 4.12
N THR A 45 4.19 -11.05 3.13
CA THR A 45 4.20 -11.70 1.81
C THR A 45 4.48 -13.20 1.92
N SER A 46 5.38 -13.60 2.82
CA SER A 46 5.77 -15.02 2.96
C SER A 46 4.73 -15.89 3.65
N LEU A 47 3.91 -15.29 4.53
CA LEU A 47 2.85 -16.00 5.26
C LEU A 47 1.47 -15.84 4.60
N ASN A 48 1.38 -15.14 3.47
CA ASN A 48 0.11 -14.83 2.80
C ASN A 48 -0.90 -14.21 3.79
N ALA A 49 -0.45 -13.25 4.58
CA ALA A 49 -1.22 -12.69 5.68
C ALA A 49 -0.94 -11.19 5.87
N VAL A 50 -1.82 -10.52 6.59
CA VAL A 50 -1.60 -9.16 7.10
C VAL A 50 -1.46 -9.24 8.62
N ALA A 51 -0.30 -8.86 9.15
CA ALA A 51 -0.02 -8.79 10.58
C ALA A 51 -0.51 -7.46 11.15
N ILE A 52 -1.14 -7.49 12.33
CA ILE A 52 -1.75 -6.31 12.96
C ILE A 52 -1.14 -6.10 14.35
N PHE A 53 -0.52 -4.94 14.57
CA PHE A 53 0.13 -4.58 15.82
C PHE A 53 -0.74 -3.56 16.55
N SER A 54 -1.51 -4.05 17.53
CA SER A 54 -2.39 -3.24 18.37
C SER A 54 -1.91 -3.34 19.82
N SER A 55 -1.58 -2.21 20.46
CA SER A 55 -1.21 -2.18 21.88
C SER A 55 -2.39 -1.74 22.73
N THR A 56 -2.76 -2.53 23.74
CA THR A 56 -3.56 -2.01 24.88
C THR A 56 -2.71 -1.73 26.11
N THR A 57 -1.62 -2.48 26.32
CA THR A 57 -0.55 -2.19 27.31
C THR A 57 0.60 -3.19 27.09
N ALA A 58 1.86 -2.72 27.00
CA ALA A 58 3.15 -3.42 26.82
C ALA A 58 3.78 -3.43 25.40
N SER A 59 5.12 -3.47 25.40
CA SER A 59 6.02 -3.39 24.24
C SER A 59 5.62 -4.35 23.11
N LEU A 60 5.18 -3.80 21.98
CA LEU A 60 4.86 -4.55 20.77
C LEU A 60 6.14 -5.09 20.15
N THR A 61 6.36 -6.40 20.19
CA THR A 61 7.45 -7.06 19.44
C THR A 61 6.92 -8.06 18.41
N ALA A 62 5.65 -8.45 18.51
CA ALA A 62 4.95 -9.41 17.66
C ALA A 62 3.52 -8.92 17.38
N PRO A 63 2.86 -9.39 16.31
CA PRO A 63 1.50 -9.00 15.99
C PRO A 63 0.50 -9.49 17.03
N SER A 64 -0.49 -8.65 17.34
CA SER A 64 -1.59 -8.95 18.26
C SER A 64 -2.73 -9.67 17.55
N TYR A 65 -2.91 -9.39 16.26
CA TYR A 65 -3.91 -10.01 15.39
C TYR A 65 -3.32 -10.25 14.00
N GLN A 66 -4.03 -11.02 13.17
CA GLN A 66 -3.69 -11.20 11.76
C GLN A 66 -4.96 -11.33 10.92
N ILE A 67 -4.90 -10.98 9.65
CA ILE A 67 -5.83 -11.43 8.61
C ILE A 67 -5.07 -12.46 7.79
N GLY A 68 -5.52 -13.71 7.76
CA GLY A 68 -4.82 -14.77 7.04
C GLY A 68 -5.57 -16.10 7.06
N GLY A 69 -5.20 -17.01 6.16
CA GLY A 69 -5.90 -18.27 5.94
C GLY A 69 -6.53 -18.35 4.56
N SER A 70 -6.98 -19.55 4.16
CA SER A 70 -7.39 -19.84 2.78
C SER A 70 -8.59 -19.04 2.30
N SER A 71 -9.50 -18.64 3.20
CA SER A 71 -10.69 -17.85 2.84
C SER A 71 -10.34 -16.40 2.51
N THR A 72 -9.18 -15.90 2.96
CA THR A 72 -8.74 -14.53 2.65
C THR A 72 -8.34 -14.33 1.21
N THR A 73 -7.97 -15.40 0.51
CA THR A 73 -7.37 -15.37 -0.85
C THR A 73 -6.09 -14.54 -0.96
N LEU A 74 -5.51 -14.13 0.18
CA LEU A 74 -4.20 -13.49 0.23
C LEU A 74 -3.17 -14.46 -0.34
N ASN A 75 -2.35 -13.94 -1.23
CA ASN A 75 -1.32 -14.66 -1.94
C ASN A 75 -0.21 -13.67 -2.30
N ALA A 76 0.82 -13.62 -1.45
CA ALA A 76 1.89 -12.63 -1.49
C ALA A 76 1.39 -11.17 -1.49
N PRO A 77 0.68 -10.73 -0.43
CA PRO A 77 0.32 -9.31 -0.31
C PRO A 77 1.56 -8.42 -0.35
N GLN A 78 1.47 -7.30 -1.08
CA GLN A 78 2.56 -6.37 -1.36
C GLN A 78 2.39 -5.08 -0.54
N TYR A 79 1.44 -4.22 -0.91
CA TYR A 79 1.16 -2.94 -0.25
C TYR A 79 -0.29 -2.87 0.21
N LEU A 80 -0.56 -1.95 1.14
CA LEU A 80 -1.88 -1.74 1.70
C LEU A 80 -2.11 -0.28 2.09
N ASP A 81 -3.38 0.13 2.13
CA ASP A 81 -3.82 1.41 2.66
C ASP A 81 -5.30 1.32 3.09
N PHE A 82 -5.77 2.34 3.80
CA PHE A 82 -7.13 2.41 4.33
C PHE A 82 -7.97 3.47 3.62
N ASP A 83 -9.21 3.13 3.29
CA ASP A 83 -10.20 4.11 2.83
C ASP A 83 -10.79 4.94 3.98
N ALA A 84 -11.64 5.92 3.63
CA ALA A 84 -12.28 6.83 4.59
C ALA A 84 -13.23 6.13 5.57
N THR A 85 -13.69 4.92 5.23
CA THR A 85 -14.57 4.10 6.08
C THR A 85 -13.79 3.12 6.96
N GLY A 86 -12.45 3.11 6.82
CA GLY A 86 -11.54 2.24 7.56
C GLY A 86 -11.39 0.85 6.95
N ASN A 87 -11.91 0.58 5.74
CA ASN A 87 -11.62 -0.70 5.10
C ASN A 87 -10.16 -0.74 4.67
N LEU A 88 -9.55 -1.90 4.86
CA LEU A 88 -8.20 -2.19 4.42
C LEU A 88 -8.23 -2.63 2.97
N TRP A 89 -7.43 -1.98 2.12
CA TRP A 89 -7.20 -2.37 0.74
C TRP A 89 -5.80 -2.94 0.59
N VAL A 90 -5.66 -4.04 -0.16
CA VAL A 90 -4.41 -4.79 -0.28
C VAL A 90 -4.11 -5.07 -1.74
N ALA A 91 -2.94 -4.61 -2.20
CA ALA A 91 -2.34 -5.06 -3.45
C ALA A 91 -1.81 -6.49 -3.24
N ASN A 92 -2.42 -7.46 -3.91
CA ASN A 92 -2.16 -8.89 -3.71
C ASN A 92 -1.55 -9.46 -4.98
N TYR A 93 -0.24 -9.75 -4.96
CA TYR A 93 0.47 -10.20 -6.14
C TYR A 93 1.55 -11.22 -5.82
N ASN A 94 1.40 -12.41 -6.40
CA ASN A 94 2.39 -13.46 -6.32
C ASN A 94 3.11 -13.64 -7.67
N ALA A 95 4.34 -13.12 -7.74
CA ALA A 95 5.19 -13.21 -8.92
C ALA A 95 5.53 -14.64 -9.35
N SER A 96 5.54 -15.63 -8.45
CA SER A 96 5.85 -17.02 -8.82
C SER A 96 4.69 -17.73 -9.52
N THR A 97 3.46 -17.25 -9.32
CA THR A 97 2.24 -17.82 -9.92
C THR A 97 1.59 -16.90 -10.96
N GLY A 98 1.97 -15.63 -11.01
CA GLY A 98 1.30 -14.59 -11.80
C GLY A 98 -0.07 -14.16 -11.24
N SER A 99 -0.50 -14.73 -10.11
CA SER A 99 -1.79 -14.38 -9.49
C SER A 99 -1.77 -12.94 -9.00
N SER A 100 -2.77 -12.15 -9.41
CA SER A 100 -2.87 -10.74 -9.07
C SER A 100 -4.31 -10.33 -8.77
N SER A 101 -4.49 -9.54 -7.71
CA SER A 101 -5.76 -8.92 -7.35
C SER A 101 -5.55 -7.70 -6.46
N ILE A 102 -6.56 -6.83 -6.38
CA ILE A 102 -6.73 -5.91 -5.26
C ILE A 102 -7.84 -6.47 -4.38
N LEU A 103 -7.55 -6.68 -3.10
CA LEU A 103 -8.50 -7.17 -2.10
C LEU A 103 -8.93 -6.04 -1.18
N GLN A 104 -10.15 -6.12 -0.66
CA GLN A 104 -10.67 -5.22 0.38
C GLN A 104 -11.06 -6.05 1.60
N PHE A 105 -10.85 -5.55 2.81
CA PHE A 105 -11.26 -6.17 4.07
C PHE A 105 -11.94 -5.14 4.97
N ASN A 106 -12.95 -5.58 5.72
CA ASN A 106 -13.65 -4.74 6.69
C ASN A 106 -12.70 -4.16 7.75
N PRO A 107 -13.04 -3.03 8.40
CA PRO A 107 -12.14 -2.33 9.33
C PRO A 107 -11.70 -3.18 10.52
N GLN A 108 -12.55 -4.12 10.92
CA GLN A 108 -12.32 -5.03 12.04
C GLN A 108 -11.94 -6.45 11.58
N ALA A 109 -11.59 -6.66 10.32
CA ALA A 109 -11.23 -7.98 9.82
C ALA A 109 -10.04 -8.57 10.61
N THR A 110 -10.21 -9.79 11.11
CA THR A 110 -9.14 -10.61 11.71
C THR A 110 -9.37 -12.08 11.36
N GLY A 111 -8.39 -12.95 11.60
CA GLY A 111 -8.47 -14.39 11.33
C GLY A 111 -8.66 -14.73 9.85
N ASN A 112 -9.28 -15.88 9.62
CA ASN A 112 -9.59 -16.39 8.28
C ASN A 112 -10.97 -15.87 7.84
N VAL A 113 -10.98 -14.77 7.09
CA VAL A 113 -12.19 -14.08 6.63
C VAL A 113 -12.21 -13.96 5.13
N LEU A 114 -13.40 -13.83 4.54
CA LEU A 114 -13.53 -13.47 3.13
C LEU A 114 -13.19 -11.99 2.91
N PRO A 115 -12.62 -11.62 1.76
CA PRO A 115 -12.58 -10.23 1.30
C PRO A 115 -13.99 -9.61 1.26
N PHE A 116 -14.08 -8.30 1.50
CA PHE A 116 -15.31 -7.54 1.49
C PHE A 116 -15.89 -7.46 0.07
N ALA A 117 -17.18 -7.81 -0.07
CA ALA A 117 -17.75 -8.30 -1.33
C ALA A 117 -18.62 -7.28 -2.10
N THR A 118 -18.39 -5.96 -2.02
CA THR A 118 -19.27 -4.98 -2.68
C THR A 118 -18.93 -4.68 -4.15
N PHE A 119 -17.86 -5.26 -4.71
CA PHE A 119 -17.59 -5.16 -6.16
C PHE A 119 -17.05 -6.47 -6.72
N LEU A 120 -17.71 -7.00 -7.75
CA LEU A 120 -17.30 -8.18 -8.52
C LEU A 120 -16.76 -9.38 -7.68
N GLY A 121 -17.35 -9.64 -6.51
CA GLY A 121 -16.93 -10.74 -5.63
C GLY A 121 -15.70 -10.46 -4.75
N GLY A 122 -15.32 -9.19 -4.54
CA GLY A 122 -14.28 -8.77 -3.59
C GLY A 122 -12.87 -8.69 -4.17
N SER A 123 -12.73 -8.64 -5.50
CA SER A 123 -11.42 -8.47 -6.16
C SER A 123 -11.50 -7.61 -7.42
N LEU A 124 -10.47 -6.77 -7.61
CA LEU A 124 -10.25 -6.02 -8.85
C LEU A 124 -9.03 -6.61 -9.55
N SER A 125 -9.18 -6.97 -10.83
CA SER A 125 -8.07 -7.45 -11.64
C SER A 125 -7.19 -6.26 -12.05
N VAL A 126 -6.01 -6.19 -11.47
CA VAL A 126 -4.93 -5.29 -11.86
C VAL A 126 -3.72 -6.18 -12.09
N PRO A 127 -3.00 -6.07 -13.22
CA PRO A 127 -1.79 -6.86 -13.43
C PRO A 127 -0.69 -6.40 -12.47
N GLU A 128 0.07 -7.34 -11.88
CA GLU A 128 1.19 -7.09 -10.95
C GLU A 128 1.06 -5.81 -10.09
N PRO A 129 0.00 -5.68 -9.26
CA PRO A 129 -0.19 -4.51 -8.42
C PRO A 129 0.95 -4.47 -7.39
N ARG A 130 1.58 -3.30 -7.30
CA ARG A 130 2.67 -3.02 -6.36
C ARG A 130 2.17 -2.00 -5.36
N GLY A 131 2.49 -0.73 -5.56
CA GLY A 131 2.16 0.37 -4.66
C GLY A 131 0.66 0.62 -4.65
N LEU A 132 0.12 0.90 -3.48
CA LEU A 132 -1.28 1.25 -3.26
C LEU A 132 -1.34 2.42 -2.29
N SER A 133 -2.10 3.46 -2.65
CA SER A 133 -2.40 4.59 -1.76
C SER A 133 -3.84 5.05 -1.99
N ILE A 134 -4.47 5.60 -0.95
CA ILE A 134 -5.85 6.09 -0.98
C ILE A 134 -5.91 7.53 -0.44
N GLU A 135 -6.48 8.44 -1.22
CA GLU A 135 -6.89 9.77 -0.77
C GLU A 135 -8.32 9.70 -0.24
N ARG A 136 -8.42 9.72 1.09
CA ARG A 136 -9.66 9.48 1.82
C ARG A 136 -10.68 10.59 1.59
N ALA A 137 -10.25 11.85 1.44
CA ALA A 137 -11.18 12.96 1.27
C ALA A 137 -11.90 12.91 -0.09
N GLN A 138 -11.24 12.36 -1.12
CA GLN A 138 -11.75 12.32 -2.48
C GLN A 138 -12.25 10.93 -2.91
N ASN A 139 -12.08 9.91 -2.06
CA ASN A 139 -12.36 8.51 -2.41
C ASN A 139 -11.64 8.11 -3.70
N LEU A 140 -10.35 8.43 -3.79
CA LEU A 140 -9.49 8.06 -4.91
C LEU A 140 -8.45 7.04 -4.45
N MET A 141 -8.19 6.06 -5.29
CA MET A 141 -7.17 5.04 -5.09
C MET A 141 -6.17 5.09 -6.23
N ALA A 142 -4.90 5.12 -5.88
CA ALA A 142 -3.78 5.07 -6.81
C ALA A 142 -3.08 3.71 -6.69
N ILE A 143 -2.89 3.03 -7.81
CA ILE A 143 -2.18 1.75 -7.86
C ILE A 143 -1.06 1.84 -8.90
N THR A 144 0.16 1.52 -8.49
CA THR A 144 1.24 1.27 -9.45
C THR A 144 1.22 -0.18 -9.88
N THR A 145 1.40 -0.40 -11.18
CA THR A 145 1.26 -1.72 -11.79
C THR A 145 2.36 -1.95 -12.81
N LEU A 146 2.75 -3.22 -12.93
CA LEU A 146 3.45 -3.72 -14.09
C LEU A 146 2.55 -4.66 -14.89
N ASN A 147 2.61 -4.52 -16.22
CA ASN A 147 2.02 -5.46 -17.15
C ASN A 147 3.03 -5.79 -18.24
N PRO A 148 3.88 -6.82 -18.05
CA PRO A 148 4.90 -7.19 -19.03
C PRO A 148 4.33 -7.55 -20.41
N ALA A 149 3.06 -7.94 -20.50
CA ALA A 149 2.38 -8.24 -21.76
C ALA A 149 1.85 -6.98 -22.48
N SER A 150 1.84 -5.83 -21.83
CA SER A 150 1.38 -4.56 -22.39
C SER A 150 2.51 -3.84 -23.12
N ILE A 151 2.16 -3.16 -24.21
CA ILE A 151 3.06 -2.20 -24.89
C ILE A 151 3.42 -0.99 -24.01
N VAL A 152 2.61 -0.73 -22.97
CA VAL A 152 2.88 0.25 -21.92
C VAL A 152 2.96 -0.51 -20.59
N PRO A 153 4.13 -1.09 -20.26
CA PRO A 153 4.24 -2.05 -19.16
C PRO A 153 4.21 -1.41 -17.78
N SER A 154 4.69 -0.19 -17.61
CA SER A 154 4.64 0.54 -16.34
C SER A 154 3.49 1.54 -16.38
N GLN A 155 2.54 1.42 -15.44
CA GLN A 155 1.40 2.34 -15.35
C GLN A 155 1.10 2.74 -13.90
N LEU A 156 0.47 3.90 -13.77
CA LEU A 156 -0.22 4.38 -12.59
C LEU A 156 -1.72 4.41 -12.91
N LEU A 157 -2.51 3.62 -12.18
CA LEU A 157 -3.95 3.55 -12.35
C LEU A 157 -4.64 4.32 -11.23
N ILE A 158 -5.62 5.15 -11.59
CA ILE A 158 -6.43 5.91 -10.65
C ILE A 158 -7.86 5.40 -10.70
N PHE A 159 -8.38 4.98 -9.55
CA PHE A 159 -9.75 4.52 -9.39
C PHE A 159 -10.53 5.48 -8.49
N SER A 160 -11.78 5.74 -8.84
CA SER A 160 -12.78 6.23 -7.88
C SER A 160 -13.32 5.04 -7.10
N ILE A 161 -13.38 5.15 -5.77
CA ILE A 161 -13.93 4.12 -4.89
C ILE A 161 -15.28 4.54 -4.27
N VAL A 162 -15.96 5.51 -4.90
CA VAL A 162 -17.31 5.94 -4.51
C VAL A 162 -18.33 4.85 -4.81
N GLY A 163 -19.28 4.62 -3.89
CA GLY A 163 -20.38 3.67 -4.09
C GLY A 163 -20.00 2.20 -3.93
N GLY A 164 -18.83 1.91 -3.34
CA GLY A 164 -18.43 0.55 -2.97
C GLY A 164 -17.88 -0.30 -4.12
N SER A 165 -17.71 0.27 -5.32
CA SER A 165 -17.09 -0.37 -6.48
C SER A 165 -16.03 0.52 -7.12
N PRO A 166 -14.74 0.10 -7.14
CA PRO A 166 -13.70 0.81 -7.86
C PRO A 166 -14.02 0.94 -9.35
N ALA A 167 -14.02 2.17 -9.85
CA ALA A 167 -14.14 2.48 -11.27
C ALA A 167 -12.87 3.18 -11.75
N LEU A 168 -12.22 2.64 -12.79
CA LEU A 168 -11.03 3.25 -13.37
C LEU A 168 -11.41 4.63 -13.92
N GLN A 169 -10.75 5.66 -13.40
CA GLN A 169 -10.92 7.06 -13.82
C GLN A 169 -9.85 7.46 -14.81
N GLU A 170 -8.61 7.06 -14.54
CA GLU A 170 -7.44 7.49 -15.33
C GLU A 170 -6.39 6.38 -15.32
N ALA A 171 -5.64 6.26 -16.41
CA ALA A 171 -4.46 5.42 -16.49
C ALA A 171 -3.33 6.26 -17.07
N ILE A 172 -2.22 6.39 -16.34
CA ILE A 172 -1.04 7.12 -16.78
C ILE A 172 0.03 6.10 -17.14
N GLY A 173 0.63 6.23 -18.32
CA GLY A 173 1.65 5.31 -18.78
C GLY A 173 2.25 5.74 -20.12
N GLY A 174 3.47 5.31 -20.37
CA GLY A 174 4.17 5.55 -21.63
C GLY A 174 5.53 6.18 -21.42
N SER A 175 6.25 6.36 -22.53
CA SER A 175 7.66 6.77 -22.52
C SER A 175 7.92 8.17 -21.97
N ALA A 176 6.93 9.07 -22.00
CA ALA A 176 7.09 10.43 -21.48
C ALA A 176 6.92 10.51 -19.96
N THR A 177 6.38 9.46 -19.32
CA THR A 177 5.92 9.53 -17.93
C THR A 177 7.03 9.42 -16.89
N LEU A 178 8.21 8.87 -17.22
CA LEU A 178 9.21 8.39 -16.26
C LEU A 178 8.79 7.18 -15.41
N LEU A 179 7.59 6.61 -15.60
CA LEU A 179 7.20 5.36 -14.95
C LEU A 179 8.11 4.23 -15.46
N ASN A 180 8.90 3.66 -14.56
CA ASN A 180 9.77 2.54 -14.86
C ASN A 180 9.94 1.67 -13.61
N ILE A 181 9.30 0.49 -13.62
CA ILE A 181 9.16 -0.38 -12.44
C ILE A 181 8.62 0.45 -11.25
N PRO A 182 7.42 1.05 -11.36
CA PRO A 182 6.84 1.85 -10.30
C PRO A 182 6.41 0.94 -9.14
N THR A 183 6.91 1.21 -7.93
CA THR A 183 6.81 0.29 -6.80
C THR A 183 5.97 0.83 -5.65
N GLY A 184 6.14 2.09 -5.28
CA GLY A 184 5.38 2.75 -4.23
C GLY A 184 4.65 3.96 -4.77
N ALA A 185 3.49 4.27 -4.18
CA ALA A 185 2.74 5.48 -4.45
C ALA A 185 2.27 6.12 -3.15
N ALA A 186 2.14 7.44 -3.15
CA ALA A 186 1.55 8.22 -2.07
C ALA A 186 0.78 9.40 -2.64
N PHE A 187 -0.45 9.61 -2.17
CA PHE A 187 -1.16 10.84 -2.46
C PHE A 187 -0.50 12.05 -1.77
N VAL A 188 -0.52 13.18 -2.47
CA VAL A 188 -0.19 14.51 -1.95
C VAL A 188 -1.49 15.29 -1.84
N SER A 189 -1.64 16.12 -0.80
CA SER A 189 -2.75 17.06 -0.70
C SER A 189 -2.86 17.89 -1.99
N GLY A 190 -4.02 17.90 -2.65
CA GLY A 190 -4.25 18.67 -3.88
C GLY A 190 -4.32 17.87 -5.18
N ASN A 191 -4.82 16.62 -5.14
CA ASN A 191 -5.10 15.78 -6.31
C ASN A 191 -3.84 15.36 -7.10
N ALA A 192 -2.76 15.00 -6.41
CA ALA A 192 -1.54 14.49 -7.03
C ALA A 192 -1.06 13.20 -6.36
N VAL A 193 -0.32 12.39 -7.12
CA VAL A 193 0.29 11.15 -6.65
C VAL A 193 1.79 11.21 -6.90
N ILE A 194 2.57 10.99 -5.85
CA ILE A 194 4.00 10.74 -5.96
C ILE A 194 4.23 9.25 -6.13
N VAL A 195 5.09 8.87 -7.06
CA VAL A 195 5.46 7.49 -7.38
C VAL A 195 6.97 7.30 -7.25
N ALA A 196 7.38 6.27 -6.52
CA ALA A 196 8.75 5.79 -6.49
C ALA A 196 9.00 4.82 -7.66
N ASN A 197 9.97 5.15 -8.52
CA ASN A 197 10.33 4.36 -9.71
C ASN A 197 11.69 3.70 -9.50
N SER A 198 11.67 2.41 -9.16
CA SER A 198 12.89 1.68 -8.83
C SER A 198 13.75 1.39 -10.06
N GLY A 199 13.16 1.40 -11.27
CA GLY A 199 13.84 1.07 -12.51
C GLY A 199 14.71 2.20 -13.10
N ASN A 200 14.51 3.44 -12.65
CA ASN A 200 15.28 4.60 -13.12
C ASN A 200 15.72 5.56 -11.99
N ALA A 201 15.60 5.14 -10.73
CA ALA A 201 16.00 5.93 -9.56
C ALA A 201 15.35 7.32 -9.51
N THR A 202 14.04 7.40 -9.74
CA THR A 202 13.29 8.66 -9.67
C THR A 202 12.12 8.58 -8.69
N VAL A 203 11.74 9.75 -8.17
CA VAL A 203 10.47 9.96 -7.48
C VAL A 203 9.70 11.01 -8.27
N ALA A 204 8.60 10.63 -8.91
CA ALA A 204 7.88 11.45 -9.87
C ALA A 204 6.46 11.78 -9.38
N THR A 205 6.02 13.01 -9.58
CA THR A 205 4.71 13.51 -9.15
C THR A 205 3.79 13.69 -10.35
N TYR A 206 2.61 13.08 -10.31
CA TYR A 206 1.59 13.20 -11.35
C TYR A 206 0.37 13.90 -10.78
N THR A 207 -0.06 14.97 -11.44
CA THR A 207 -1.35 15.58 -11.14
C THR A 207 -2.44 14.69 -11.73
N ILE A 208 -3.42 14.33 -10.92
CA ILE A 208 -4.61 13.64 -11.40
C ILE A 208 -5.49 14.71 -12.06
N PRO A 209 -5.91 14.52 -13.33
CA PRO A 209 -6.91 15.39 -13.92
C PRO A 209 -8.17 15.33 -13.06
N THR A 210 -8.71 16.47 -12.63
CA THR A 210 -10.07 16.48 -12.09
C THR A 210 -11.00 15.92 -13.16
N PRO A 211 -11.84 14.92 -12.86
CA PRO A 211 -12.75 14.39 -13.86
C PRO A 211 -13.60 15.54 -14.39
N SER A 212 -13.48 15.83 -15.69
CA SER A 212 -14.43 16.72 -16.36
C SER A 212 -15.81 16.11 -16.16
N PRO A 213 -16.84 16.86 -15.75
CA PRO A 213 -18.18 16.31 -15.67
C PRO A 213 -18.50 15.69 -17.03
N THR A 214 -18.79 14.39 -17.04
CA THR A 214 -19.20 13.67 -18.24
C THR A 214 -20.33 14.50 -18.87
N PRO A 215 -20.22 14.94 -20.14
CA PRO A 215 -21.31 15.67 -20.76
C PRO A 215 -22.54 14.79 -20.66
N VAL A 216 -23.56 15.27 -19.94
CA VAL A 216 -24.86 14.62 -19.90
C VAL A 216 -25.29 14.54 -21.36
N PRO A 217 -25.55 13.34 -21.92
CA PRO A 217 -25.98 13.24 -23.30
C PRO A 217 -27.23 14.09 -23.44
N THR A 218 -27.13 15.15 -24.25
CA THR A 218 -28.29 15.96 -24.60
C THR A 218 -29.23 15.02 -25.32
N ALA A 219 -30.45 14.83 -24.79
CA ALA A 219 -31.42 13.93 -25.38
C ALA A 219 -31.58 14.27 -26.87
N THR A 220 -31.15 13.37 -27.75
CA THR A 220 -31.40 13.49 -29.19
C THR A 220 -32.92 13.49 -29.38
N PRO A 221 -33.52 14.46 -30.08
CA PRO A 221 -34.96 14.46 -30.32
C PRO A 221 -35.36 13.16 -31.03
N VAL A 222 -36.28 12.43 -30.41
CA VAL A 222 -36.79 11.15 -30.90
C VAL A 222 -37.57 11.40 -32.19
N ALA A 223 -37.05 10.95 -33.33
CA ALA A 223 -37.80 10.92 -34.57
C ALA A 223 -38.95 9.89 -34.43
N THR A 224 -40.16 10.30 -34.79
CA THR A 224 -41.36 9.47 -34.81
C THR A 224 -41.18 8.29 -35.77
N ALA A 225 -41.41 7.06 -35.29
CA ALA A 225 -41.17 5.84 -36.04
C ALA A 225 -42.16 5.64 -37.20
N THR A 226 -41.64 5.31 -38.38
CA THR A 226 -42.39 4.70 -39.50
C THR A 226 -42.18 3.19 -39.43
N PRO A 227 -43.22 2.34 -39.54
CA PRO A 227 -43.05 0.89 -39.48
C PRO A 227 -42.49 0.33 -40.80
N SER A 228 -41.40 -0.43 -40.72
CA SER A 228 -40.98 -1.38 -41.76
C SER A 228 -40.30 -2.59 -41.13
N PRO A 229 -40.55 -3.83 -41.59
CA PRO A 229 -40.02 -5.03 -40.97
C PRO A 229 -38.69 -5.47 -41.58
N SER A 230 -37.95 -6.26 -40.79
CA SER A 230 -36.95 -7.27 -41.19
C SER A 230 -35.49 -6.99 -40.84
N GLY A 231 -34.89 -7.98 -40.16
CA GLY A 231 -33.47 -8.15 -39.88
C GLY A 231 -33.02 -7.56 -38.55
N SER A 232 -33.02 -8.35 -37.48
CA SER A 232 -32.29 -8.02 -36.25
C SER A 232 -30.86 -8.57 -36.38
N PRO A 233 -29.84 -7.76 -36.71
CA PRO A 233 -28.47 -8.19 -36.53
C PRO A 233 -28.21 -8.24 -35.02
N THR A 234 -27.91 -9.44 -34.52
CA THR A 234 -27.39 -9.61 -33.16
C THR A 234 -26.18 -8.70 -33.02
N ALA A 235 -26.26 -7.70 -32.15
CA ALA A 235 -25.15 -6.81 -31.87
C ALA A 235 -23.97 -7.66 -31.37
N SER A 236 -22.96 -7.83 -32.22
CA SER A 236 -21.65 -8.31 -31.78
C SER A 236 -21.17 -7.33 -30.72
N PRO A 237 -20.72 -7.77 -29.52
CA PRO A 237 -20.17 -6.86 -28.53
C PRO A 237 -18.98 -6.16 -29.19
N SER A 238 -19.17 -4.88 -29.55
CA SER A 238 -18.09 -4.03 -29.97
C SER A 238 -17.11 -3.99 -28.80
N PRO A 239 -15.83 -4.37 -28.97
CA PRO A 239 -14.88 -4.32 -27.87
C PRO A 239 -14.87 -2.89 -27.34
N VAL A 240 -15.24 -2.73 -26.07
CA VAL A 240 -15.12 -1.44 -25.39
C VAL A 240 -13.67 -1.01 -25.57
N PRO A 241 -13.38 0.14 -26.23
CA PRO A 241 -12.01 0.56 -26.44
C PRO A 241 -11.35 0.68 -25.07
N VAL A 242 -10.32 -0.14 -24.84
CA VAL A 242 -9.46 -0.02 -23.67
C VAL A 242 -8.88 1.39 -23.72
N ALA A 243 -9.24 2.24 -22.75
CA ALA A 243 -8.75 3.60 -22.69
C ALA A 243 -7.21 3.56 -22.77
N THR A 244 -6.66 4.21 -23.79
CA THR A 244 -5.20 4.26 -23.96
C THR A 244 -4.62 5.11 -22.83
N PRO A 245 -3.62 4.63 -22.09
CA PRO A 245 -3.04 5.41 -21.00
C PRO A 245 -2.52 6.78 -21.47
N LEU A 246 -2.70 7.78 -20.63
CA LEU A 246 -2.21 9.13 -20.82
C LEU A 246 -0.67 9.14 -20.72
N ASN A 247 -0.01 9.56 -21.80
CA ASN A 247 1.45 9.64 -21.89
C ASN A 247 1.95 11.08 -21.70
N LEU A 248 1.73 11.63 -20.50
CA LEU A 248 2.20 12.98 -20.13
C LEU A 248 3.40 12.91 -19.19
N PRO A 249 4.34 13.87 -19.28
CA PRO A 249 5.42 13.98 -18.31
C PRO A 249 4.89 14.25 -16.91
N PRO A 250 5.63 13.86 -15.86
CA PRO A 250 5.25 14.17 -14.50
C PRO A 250 5.30 15.70 -14.30
N SER A 251 4.42 16.20 -13.42
CA SER A 251 4.37 17.62 -13.03
C SER A 251 5.67 18.09 -12.35
N SER A 252 6.35 17.17 -11.67
CA SER A 252 7.68 17.38 -11.09
C SER A 252 8.34 16.01 -10.87
N ALA A 253 9.67 15.98 -10.81
CA ALA A 253 10.41 14.78 -10.41
C ALA A 253 11.62 15.15 -9.55
N ILE A 254 11.95 14.30 -8.59
CA ILE A 254 13.24 14.28 -7.87
C ILE A 254 14.12 13.26 -8.61
N VAL A 255 15.20 13.77 -9.21
CA VAL A 255 16.09 12.99 -10.08
C VAL A 255 17.48 13.60 -10.14
N GLY A 256 18.49 12.76 -10.24
CA GLY A 256 19.89 13.17 -10.38
C GLY A 256 20.77 12.69 -9.23
N SER A 257 22.07 12.90 -9.36
CA SER A 257 23.08 12.31 -8.47
C SER A 257 23.08 12.86 -7.04
N LEU A 258 22.65 14.11 -6.82
CA LEU A 258 22.57 14.71 -5.48
C LEU A 258 21.42 14.10 -4.66
N THR A 259 20.43 13.50 -5.32
CA THR A 259 19.28 12.90 -4.64
C THR A 259 19.63 11.65 -3.85
N LEU A 260 20.75 10.99 -4.19
CA LEU A 260 21.17 9.68 -3.67
C LEU A 260 20.17 8.54 -3.94
N LEU A 261 19.12 8.76 -4.73
CA LEU A 261 18.18 7.71 -5.13
C LEU A 261 18.93 6.64 -5.93
N GLY A 262 18.70 5.37 -5.58
CA GLY A 262 19.29 4.22 -6.28
C GLY A 262 18.22 3.21 -6.70
N SER A 263 17.37 2.76 -5.78
CA SER A 263 16.25 1.87 -6.10
C SER A 263 15.04 2.19 -5.22
N PRO A 264 14.49 3.41 -5.27
CA PRO A 264 13.41 3.83 -4.39
C PRO A 264 12.21 2.88 -4.53
N ARG A 265 11.72 2.36 -3.40
CA ARG A 265 10.61 1.40 -3.33
C ARG A 265 9.36 2.00 -2.76
N GLY A 266 9.41 2.34 -1.47
CA GLY A 266 8.29 2.96 -0.76
C GLY A 266 8.39 4.47 -0.78
N VAL A 267 7.24 5.14 -0.82
CA VAL A 267 7.16 6.59 -0.65
C VAL A 267 5.99 6.94 0.26
N ALA A 268 6.17 7.94 1.11
CA ALA A 268 5.11 8.53 1.91
C ALA A 268 5.30 10.05 2.02
N VAL A 269 4.20 10.75 2.23
CA VAL A 269 4.17 12.20 2.41
C VAL A 269 3.68 12.50 3.81
N ALA A 270 4.48 13.21 4.60
CA ALA A 270 4.08 13.65 5.93
C ALA A 270 3.09 14.83 5.84
N SER A 271 2.40 15.13 6.95
CA SER A 271 1.40 16.22 7.01
C SER A 271 1.97 17.62 6.70
N ASN A 272 3.28 17.81 6.88
CA ASN A 272 4.00 19.03 6.50
C ASN A 272 4.48 19.04 5.03
N GLY A 273 4.12 18.01 4.24
CA GLY A 273 4.50 17.84 2.85
C GLY A 273 5.87 17.19 2.62
N ALA A 274 6.65 16.89 3.67
CA ALA A 274 7.94 16.23 3.50
C ALA A 274 7.78 14.83 2.88
N ILE A 275 8.67 14.48 1.95
CA ILE A 275 8.60 13.24 1.17
C ILE A 275 9.64 12.27 1.73
N TYR A 276 9.17 11.13 2.25
CA TYR A 276 10.00 10.05 2.77
C TYR A 276 10.06 8.94 1.75
N VAL A 277 11.27 8.45 1.47
CA VAL A 277 11.52 7.41 0.46
C VAL A 277 12.31 6.28 1.09
N ALA A 278 11.74 5.08 1.09
CA ALA A 278 12.45 3.86 1.45
C ALA A 278 13.28 3.40 0.25
N ASP A 279 14.60 3.41 0.37
CA ASP A 279 15.52 3.03 -0.70
C ASP A 279 16.53 1.98 -0.19
N PRO A 280 16.41 0.71 -0.62
CA PRO A 280 17.30 -0.36 -0.20
C PRO A 280 18.72 -0.26 -0.75
N SER A 281 18.96 0.64 -1.72
CA SER A 281 20.26 0.77 -2.37
C SER A 281 20.55 2.23 -2.70
N ALA A 282 20.32 3.14 -1.76
CA ALA A 282 20.65 4.55 -1.95
C ALA A 282 22.15 4.71 -2.28
N VAL A 283 22.42 5.50 -3.31
CA VAL A 283 23.73 5.57 -3.97
C VAL A 283 24.78 6.11 -3.00
N GLY A 284 25.84 5.33 -2.80
CA GLY A 284 26.98 5.71 -1.96
C GLY A 284 26.77 5.54 -0.44
N ILE A 285 25.57 5.19 0.02
CA ILE A 285 25.25 5.06 1.45
C ILE A 285 24.56 3.74 1.85
N GLY A 286 24.05 2.97 0.88
CA GLY A 286 23.39 1.68 1.14
C GLY A 286 21.91 1.82 1.51
N PRO A 287 21.34 0.87 2.28
CA PRO A 287 19.95 0.91 2.72
C PRO A 287 19.65 2.18 3.53
N ALA A 288 18.62 2.93 3.12
CA ALA A 288 18.29 4.20 3.74
C ALA A 288 16.79 4.53 3.68
N VAL A 289 16.39 5.44 4.56
CA VAL A 289 15.23 6.31 4.33
C VAL A 289 15.75 7.70 3.98
N LEU A 290 15.42 8.17 2.78
CA LEU A 290 15.76 9.51 2.29
C LEU A 290 14.57 10.44 2.53
N VAL A 291 14.82 11.64 3.05
CA VAL A 291 13.76 12.63 3.33
C VAL A 291 14.01 13.88 2.50
N PHE A 292 13.05 14.24 1.65
CA PHE A 292 13.10 15.45 0.84
C PHE A 292 12.10 16.48 1.37
N ALA A 293 12.42 17.76 1.13
CA ALA A 293 11.53 18.86 1.48
C ALA A 293 10.19 18.75 0.71
N ALA A 294 9.16 19.40 1.24
CA ALA A 294 7.91 19.58 0.51
C ALA A 294 8.17 20.25 -0.85
N ASN A 295 7.53 19.73 -1.90
CA ASN A 295 7.69 20.19 -3.28
C ASN A 295 9.11 20.09 -3.85
N ALA A 296 9.97 19.25 -3.26
CA ALA A 296 11.30 18.98 -3.81
C ALA A 296 11.22 18.53 -5.27
N THR A 297 12.05 19.12 -6.12
CA THR A 297 12.13 18.79 -7.56
C THR A 297 13.53 19.02 -8.09
N GLY A 298 13.88 18.31 -9.16
CA GLY A 298 15.19 18.31 -9.78
C GLY A 298 16.23 17.52 -9.00
N ASN A 299 17.48 17.90 -9.20
CA ASN A 299 18.65 17.26 -8.58
C ASN A 299 18.95 17.89 -7.22
N VAL A 300 18.13 17.56 -6.22
CA VAL A 300 18.20 18.13 -4.87
C VAL A 300 18.64 17.08 -3.85
N ALA A 301 19.44 17.49 -2.87
CA ALA A 301 19.87 16.59 -1.80
C ALA A 301 18.74 16.31 -0.79
N PRO A 302 18.72 15.11 -0.16
CA PRO A 302 17.85 14.85 0.97
C PRO A 302 18.13 15.82 2.12
N THR A 303 17.07 16.30 2.76
CA THR A 303 17.11 17.13 3.98
C THR A 303 17.44 16.33 5.24
N ALA A 304 17.16 15.03 5.24
CA ALA A 304 17.56 14.07 6.26
C ALA A 304 17.76 12.69 5.63
N ILE A 305 18.60 11.88 6.27
CA ILE A 305 18.95 10.53 5.81
C ILE A 305 18.99 9.64 7.05
N ILE A 306 18.19 8.58 7.10
CA ILE A 306 18.31 7.53 8.11
C ILE A 306 19.05 6.36 7.47
N SER A 307 20.32 6.15 7.83
CA SER A 307 21.17 5.10 7.25
C SER A 307 22.30 4.71 8.19
N GLY A 308 22.88 3.53 7.98
CA GLY A 308 24.00 3.02 8.76
C GLY A 308 23.62 1.85 9.67
N SER A 309 24.63 1.21 10.26
CA SER A 309 24.48 -0.08 10.94
C SER A 309 23.59 -0.05 12.19
N SER A 310 23.51 1.08 12.89
CA SER A 310 22.67 1.24 14.08
C SER A 310 21.17 1.30 13.74
N THR A 311 20.82 1.64 12.49
CA THR A 311 19.42 1.67 12.04
C THR A 311 18.80 0.28 11.94
N GLY A 312 19.63 -0.76 11.70
CA GLY A 312 19.17 -2.11 11.43
C GLY A 312 18.56 -2.32 10.04
N LEU A 313 18.56 -1.30 9.17
CA LEU A 313 18.03 -1.39 7.81
C LEU A 313 18.88 -2.33 6.95
N ILE A 314 18.21 -3.19 6.18
CA ILE A 314 18.82 -4.16 5.26
C ILE A 314 18.24 -4.00 3.85
N ALA A 315 16.91 -4.01 3.72
CA ALA A 315 16.22 -3.76 2.47
C ALA A 315 14.85 -3.10 2.73
N PRO A 316 14.85 -1.80 3.11
CA PRO A 316 13.63 -1.02 3.30
C PRO A 316 12.78 -1.06 2.04
N SER A 317 11.54 -1.47 2.20
CA SER A 317 10.57 -1.69 1.12
C SER A 317 9.41 -0.71 1.15
N ASP A 318 9.00 -0.26 2.34
CA ASP A 318 7.94 0.73 2.49
C ASP A 318 8.19 1.65 3.70
N VAL A 319 7.59 2.84 3.68
CA VAL A 319 7.65 3.83 4.75
C VAL A 319 6.28 4.47 4.98
N LYS A 320 5.93 4.73 6.24
CA LYS A 320 4.73 5.48 6.66
C LYS A 320 5.05 6.37 7.85
N ILE A 321 4.32 7.47 7.99
CA ILE A 321 4.51 8.46 9.04
C ILE A 321 3.18 8.64 9.75
N ASP A 322 3.19 8.52 11.08
CA ASP A 322 1.98 8.75 11.89
C ASP A 322 1.75 10.24 12.16
N ALA A 323 0.61 10.57 12.78
CA ALA A 323 0.25 11.95 13.12
C ALA A 323 1.22 12.61 14.13
N SER A 324 1.97 11.82 14.89
CA SER A 324 3.01 12.30 15.82
C SER A 324 4.37 12.47 15.15
N GLY A 325 4.49 12.12 13.86
CA GLY A 325 5.73 12.15 13.09
C GLY A 325 6.64 10.93 13.29
N ASN A 326 6.20 9.87 13.97
CA ASN A 326 7.00 8.64 14.05
C ASN A 326 7.09 8.01 12.65
N ILE A 327 8.27 7.49 12.33
CA ILE A 327 8.59 6.94 11.01
C ILE A 327 8.59 5.43 11.10
N TYR A 328 7.66 4.78 10.42
CA TYR A 328 7.55 3.33 10.33
C TYR A 328 8.17 2.88 9.01
N VAL A 329 9.09 1.92 9.06
CA VAL A 329 9.81 1.42 7.89
C VAL A 329 9.64 -0.09 7.83
N ALA A 330 8.92 -0.58 6.83
CA ALA A 330 8.93 -2.00 6.49
C ALA A 330 10.28 -2.34 5.86
N ASP A 331 10.97 -3.33 6.42
CA ASP A 331 12.23 -3.80 5.92
C ASP A 331 12.14 -5.29 5.58
N SER A 332 12.09 -5.55 4.28
CA SER A 332 11.96 -6.90 3.71
C SER A 332 13.20 -7.75 3.89
N GLY A 333 14.39 -7.14 4.07
CA GLY A 333 15.64 -7.84 4.31
C GLY A 333 15.81 -8.22 5.77
N ALA A 334 15.36 -7.36 6.67
CA ALA A 334 15.36 -7.60 8.11
C ALA A 334 14.14 -8.38 8.60
N ASN A 335 13.10 -8.55 7.76
CA ASN A 335 11.82 -9.19 8.10
C ASN A 335 11.13 -8.50 9.30
N LYS A 336 11.26 -7.17 9.39
CA LYS A 336 10.81 -6.36 10.52
C LYS A 336 10.22 -5.04 10.06
N VAL A 337 9.38 -4.45 10.91
CA VAL A 337 9.04 -3.04 10.83
C VAL A 337 9.85 -2.30 11.89
N PHE A 338 10.66 -1.33 11.46
CA PHE A 338 11.38 -0.44 12.36
C PHE A 338 10.58 0.84 12.60
N VAL A 339 10.59 1.32 13.84
CA VAL A 339 9.96 2.60 14.20
C VAL A 339 11.06 3.55 14.65
N PHE A 340 11.19 4.68 13.98
CA PHE A 340 12.11 5.76 14.34
C PHE A 340 11.34 6.93 14.94
N ALA A 341 12.03 7.70 15.78
CA ALA A 341 11.46 8.90 16.39
C ALA A 341 11.20 9.99 15.33
N PRO A 342 10.29 10.95 15.61
CA PRO A 342 10.10 12.10 14.75
C PRO A 342 11.41 12.87 14.54
N GLY A 343 11.70 13.22 13.29
CA GLY A 343 12.93 13.93 12.92
C GLY A 343 14.22 13.10 12.99
N ALA A 344 14.13 11.77 13.12
CA ALA A 344 15.30 10.90 13.08
C ALA A 344 16.14 11.11 11.80
N THR A 345 17.46 11.22 11.98
CA THR A 345 18.45 11.37 10.91
C THR A 345 19.80 10.83 11.37
N GLY A 346 20.66 10.46 10.43
CA GLY A 346 21.95 9.80 10.66
C GLY A 346 21.83 8.31 11.00
N ASN A 347 22.90 7.80 11.60
CA ASN A 347 23.01 6.41 12.06
C ASN A 347 22.38 6.24 13.45
N VAL A 348 21.06 6.24 13.52
CA VAL A 348 20.29 6.19 14.77
C VAL A 348 19.58 4.86 14.95
N ALA A 349 19.51 4.37 16.20
CA ALA A 349 18.76 3.17 16.51
C ALA A 349 17.25 3.43 16.46
N PRO A 350 16.44 2.45 16.00
CA PRO A 350 14.99 2.55 16.06
C PRO A 350 14.49 2.51 17.52
N LYS A 351 13.44 3.27 17.83
CA LYS A 351 12.77 3.22 19.15
C LYS A 351 11.98 1.92 19.36
N ALA A 352 11.62 1.23 18.28
CA ALA A 352 11.03 -0.11 18.33
C ALA A 352 11.39 -0.91 17.07
N SER A 353 11.51 -2.23 17.22
CA SER A 353 11.64 -3.18 16.11
C SER A 353 10.59 -4.27 16.25
N LEU A 354 9.70 -4.36 15.27
CA LEU A 354 8.51 -5.21 15.29
C LEU A 354 8.72 -6.39 14.36
N SER A 355 8.67 -7.61 14.89
CA SER A 355 8.81 -8.83 14.08
C SER A 355 7.44 -9.26 13.56
N VAL A 356 7.32 -9.45 12.25
CA VAL A 356 6.08 -9.92 11.60
C VAL A 356 6.03 -11.45 11.44
N GLY A 357 7.09 -12.17 11.82
CA GLY A 357 7.20 -13.63 11.69
C GLY A 357 7.47 -14.13 10.26
N GLY A 358 7.79 -13.25 9.31
CA GLY A 358 8.07 -13.55 7.91
C GLY A 358 8.52 -12.30 7.14
N THR A 359 8.50 -12.33 5.82
CA THR A 359 8.89 -11.17 4.99
C THR A 359 7.78 -10.13 4.93
N VAL A 360 8.07 -8.93 5.43
CA VAL A 360 7.21 -7.75 5.31
C VAL A 360 7.59 -6.95 4.07
N VAL A 361 6.60 -6.48 3.30
CA VAL A 361 6.83 -5.62 2.13
C VAL A 361 6.22 -4.24 2.35
N GLY A 362 4.90 -4.13 2.46
CA GLY A 362 4.18 -2.89 2.67
C GLY A 362 3.56 -2.77 4.05
N ILE A 363 3.29 -1.54 4.46
CA ILE A 363 2.65 -1.21 5.75
C ILE A 363 1.60 -0.11 5.57
N ALA A 364 0.61 -0.11 6.44
CA ALA A 364 -0.33 1.01 6.60
C ALA A 364 -0.62 1.26 8.08
N LEU A 365 -1.05 2.48 8.36
CA LEU A 365 -1.53 2.91 9.66
C LEU A 365 -3.03 3.16 9.54
N SER A 366 -3.83 2.59 10.44
CA SER A 366 -5.26 2.86 10.46
C SER A 366 -5.54 4.35 10.71
N PRO A 367 -6.58 4.92 10.07
CA PRO A 367 -6.96 6.33 10.25
C PRO A 367 -7.42 6.64 11.67
#